data_AF-A0A8T4M493-F1
#
_entry.id   AF-A0A8T4M493-F1
#
_cell.length_a   1.000
_cell.length_b   1.000
_cell.length_c   1.000
_cell.angle_alpha   90.00
_cell.angle_beta   90.00
_cell.angle_gamma   90.00
#
_symmetry.space_group_name_H-M   'P 1'
#
loop_
_entity.id
_entity.type
_entity.pdbx_description
1 polymer ?
#
loop_
_entity_poly.entity_id
_entity_poly.type
_entity_poly.pdbx_seq_one_letter_code
_entity_poly.pdbx_strand_id
1 'polypeptide(L)'
;MERQIVEQELEKLVEIAKTEVPILSEIRVFGSYNNKNWDPEKSDIDVLLEVGVSGYSVLSLEYQRDTPDCIVQDKRARKITMEIRRLINGKFSDRFSFFVLTEDDVKLCLGNNPYGRGDFGKDMKEGRLLYQSR
;
A
#
# COMPACT_ATOMS: atom_id res chain seq x y z
N MET A 1 10.11 2.22 21.07
CA MET A 1 11.30 1.78 20.33
C MET A 1 10.91 1.21 18.96
N GLU A 2 9.99 0.25 18.89
CA GLU A 2 9.61 -0.42 17.63
C GLU A 2 8.97 0.51 16.60
N ARG A 3 8.07 1.40 17.03
CA ARG A 3 7.47 2.38 16.13
C ARG A 3 8.51 3.27 15.45
N GLN A 4 9.54 3.69 16.18
CA GLN A 4 10.63 4.50 15.64
C GLN A 4 11.44 3.75 14.58
N ILE A 5 11.64 2.45 14.74
CA ILE A 5 12.26 1.60 13.71
C ILE A 5 11.38 1.59 12.46
N VAL A 6 10.06 1.40 12.61
CA VAL A 6 9.14 1.42 11.46
C VAL A 6 9.14 2.78 10.76
N GLU A 7 9.16 3.90 11.49
CA GLU A 7 9.25 5.23 10.89
C GLU A 7 10.52 5.39 10.06
N GLN A 8 11.67 4.91 10.54
CA GLN A 8 12.92 4.91 9.76
C GLN A 8 12.83 4.05 8.49
N GLU A 9 12.14 2.90 8.56
CA GLU A 9 11.91 2.06 7.38
C GLU A 9 10.91 2.70 6.40
N LEU A 10 9.91 3.45 6.87
CA LEU A 10 9.00 4.23 6.04
C LEU A 10 9.72 5.37 5.32
N GLU A 11 10.68 6.03 5.96
CA GLU A 11 11.54 7.03 5.31
C GLU A 11 12.40 6.41 4.20
N LYS A 12 13.03 5.26 4.47
CA LYS A 12 13.79 4.51 3.44
C LYS A 12 12.89 4.07 2.28
N LEU A 13 11.69 3.57 2.59
CA LEU A 13 10.69 3.19 1.60
C LEU A 13 10.38 4.35 0.64
N VAL A 14 10.19 5.56 1.16
CA VAL A 14 9.92 6.74 0.32
C VAL A 14 11.07 6.98 -0.66
N GLU A 15 12.32 6.93 -0.19
CA GLU A 15 13.48 7.15 -1.07
C GLU A 15 13.66 6.04 -2.11
N ILE A 16 13.42 4.78 -1.75
CA ILE A 16 13.42 3.65 -2.68
C ILE A 16 12.32 3.83 -3.73
N ALA A 17 11.10 4.10 -3.29
CA ALA A 17 9.94 4.19 -4.17
C ALA A 17 10.07 5.33 -5.19
N LYS A 18 10.65 6.48 -4.81
CA LYS A 18 10.95 7.58 -5.73
C LYS A 18 11.89 7.17 -6.88
N THR A 19 12.70 6.14 -6.67
CA THR A 19 13.66 5.63 -7.66
C THR A 19 13.07 4.48 -8.48
N GLU A 20 12.37 3.56 -7.81
CA GLU A 20 11.93 2.29 -8.40
C GLU A 20 10.51 2.32 -8.98
N VAL A 21 9.67 3.29 -8.59
CA VAL A 21 8.27 3.39 -9.01
C VAL A 21 8.15 4.49 -10.06
N PRO A 22 8.03 4.15 -11.36
CA PRO A 22 7.84 5.14 -12.40
C PRO A 22 6.52 5.86 -12.19
N ILE A 23 6.54 7.19 -12.22
CA ILE A 23 5.33 8.03 -12.17
C ILE A 23 4.57 7.78 -10.85
N LEU A 24 5.33 7.63 -9.75
CA LEU A 24 4.81 7.63 -8.39
C LEU A 24 4.11 8.96 -8.10
N SER A 25 2.82 8.93 -7.79
CA SER A 25 2.04 10.12 -7.46
C SER A 25 2.00 10.38 -5.96
N GLU A 26 1.85 9.33 -5.15
CA GLU A 26 1.62 9.45 -3.71
C GLU A 26 2.08 8.21 -2.94
N ILE A 27 2.53 8.40 -1.71
CA ILE A 27 2.72 7.32 -0.74
C ILE A 27 1.98 7.65 0.55
N ARG A 28 1.17 6.72 1.05
CA ARG A 28 0.50 6.82 2.35
C ARG A 28 0.68 5.57 3.17
N VAL A 29 0.81 5.72 4.48
CA VAL A 29 0.63 4.62 5.43
C VAL A 29 -0.76 4.70 6.04
N PHE A 30 -1.47 3.58 6.07
CA PHE A 30 -2.86 3.51 6.52
C PHE A 30 -3.09 2.33 7.49
N GLY A 31 -4.34 2.04 7.80
CA GLY A 31 -4.71 0.92 8.66
C GLY A 31 -4.33 1.09 10.13
N SER A 32 -4.07 -0.03 10.81
CA SER A 32 -3.83 -0.07 12.26
C SER A 32 -2.61 0.74 12.70
N TYR A 33 -1.58 0.82 11.84
CA TYR A 33 -0.36 1.60 12.07
C TYR A 33 -0.66 3.10 12.15
N ASN A 34 -1.50 3.61 11.24
CA ASN A 34 -1.92 5.00 11.23
C ASN A 34 -2.71 5.35 12.51
N ASN A 35 -3.62 4.47 12.93
CA ASN A 35 -4.56 4.72 14.03
C ASN A 35 -4.01 4.41 15.44
N LYS A 36 -2.70 4.17 15.57
CA LYS A 36 -2.00 3.83 16.84
C LYS A 36 -2.48 2.55 17.53
N ASN A 37 -3.24 1.70 16.84
CA ASN A 37 -3.71 0.39 17.32
C ASN A 37 -2.86 -0.77 16.78
N TRP A 38 -1.65 -0.47 16.32
CA TRP A 38 -0.75 -1.45 15.72
C TRP A 38 -0.09 -2.33 16.78
N ASP A 39 -0.25 -3.64 16.60
CA ASP A 39 0.44 -4.68 17.36
C ASP A 39 1.63 -5.18 16.54
N PRO A 40 2.89 -4.95 16.96
CA PRO A 40 4.09 -5.35 16.23
C PRO A 40 4.20 -6.86 15.95
N GLU A 41 3.53 -7.71 16.71
CA GLU A 41 3.59 -9.17 16.56
C GLU A 41 2.52 -9.70 15.61
N LYS A 42 1.42 -8.96 15.43
CA LYS A 42 0.21 -9.44 14.75
C LYS A 42 -0.24 -8.60 13.57
N SER A 43 0.09 -7.33 13.56
CA SER A 43 -0.46 -6.36 12.63
C SER A 43 0.54 -6.04 11.52
N ASP A 44 0.04 -6.03 10.29
CA ASP A 44 0.79 -5.55 9.15
C ASP A 44 0.86 -4.01 9.14
N ILE A 45 1.79 -3.49 8.35
CA ILE A 45 1.99 -2.07 8.09
C ILE A 45 1.52 -1.82 6.65
N ASP A 46 0.31 -1.31 6.49
CA ASP A 46 -0.31 -1.11 5.20
C ASP A 46 0.17 0.19 4.54
N VAL A 47 0.70 0.07 3.32
CA VAL A 47 1.22 1.19 2.54
C VAL A 47 0.60 1.25 1.15
N LEU A 48 -0.02 2.38 0.83
CA LEU A 48 -0.44 2.73 -0.53
C LEU A 48 0.77 3.36 -1.26
N LEU A 49 1.08 2.83 -2.44
CA LEU A 49 1.90 3.47 -3.45
C LEU A 49 1.00 3.79 -4.65
N GLU A 50 0.57 5.03 -4.74
CA GLU A 50 -0.27 5.47 -5.85
C GLU A 50 0.59 5.83 -7.07
N VAL A 51 0.19 5.38 -8.26
CA VAL A 51 0.90 5.62 -9.52
C VAL A 51 0.01 6.29 -10.55
N GLY A 52 0.56 7.24 -11.30
CA GLY A 52 -0.19 8.09 -12.24
C GLY A 52 -0.47 7.48 -13.61
N VAL A 53 -0.32 6.17 -13.82
CA VAL A 53 -0.52 5.52 -15.12
C VAL A 53 -1.53 4.40 -15.04
N SER A 54 -2.63 4.52 -15.80
CA SER A 54 -3.65 3.48 -15.96
C SER A 54 -3.05 2.15 -16.41
N GLY A 55 -3.52 1.03 -15.85
CA GLY A 55 -3.10 -0.33 -16.24
C GLY A 55 -1.82 -0.85 -15.57
N TYR A 56 -1.37 -0.19 -14.49
CA TYR A 56 -0.27 -0.67 -13.65
C TYR A 56 -0.69 -1.69 -12.59
N SER A 57 -1.98 -1.67 -12.24
CA SER A 57 -2.66 -2.61 -11.36
C SER A 57 -3.85 -3.17 -12.14
N VAL A 58 -4.11 -4.46 -11.98
CA VAL A 58 -5.32 -5.09 -12.53
C VAL A 58 -6.17 -5.44 -11.33
N LEU A 59 -6.93 -4.47 -10.84
CA LEU A 59 -8.08 -4.79 -10.01
C LEU A 59 -9.09 -5.50 -10.93
N SER A 60 -8.89 -6.80 -11.09
CA SER A 60 -9.80 -7.63 -11.88
C SER A 60 -11.13 -7.67 -11.15
N LEU A 61 -12.13 -7.01 -11.72
CA LEU A 61 -13.53 -7.10 -11.29
C LEU A 61 -14.03 -8.55 -11.27
N GLU A 62 -13.40 -9.46 -12.03
CA GLU A 62 -13.71 -10.89 -12.01
C GLU A 62 -13.24 -11.55 -10.69
N TYR A 63 -12.08 -11.17 -10.15
CA TYR A 63 -11.62 -11.66 -8.84
C TYR A 63 -12.46 -11.12 -7.68
N GLN A 64 -13.06 -9.94 -7.82
CA GLN A 64 -13.94 -9.38 -6.78
C GLN A 64 -15.21 -10.22 -6.54
N ARG A 65 -15.66 -11.01 -7.52
CA ARG A 65 -16.86 -11.86 -7.35
C ARG A 65 -16.64 -13.04 -6.40
N ASP A 66 -15.44 -13.63 -6.42
CA ASP A 66 -15.15 -14.86 -5.68
C ASP A 66 -14.17 -14.65 -4.51
N THR A 67 -13.33 -13.62 -4.58
CA THR A 67 -12.37 -13.20 -3.51
C THR A 67 -12.21 -11.67 -3.51
N PRO A 68 -13.17 -10.93 -2.93
CA PRO A 68 -13.20 -9.47 -2.89
C PRO A 68 -12.02 -8.83 -2.15
N ASP A 69 -11.32 -9.63 -1.36
CA ASP A 69 -10.21 -9.20 -0.51
C ASP A 69 -8.84 -9.27 -1.22
N CYS A 70 -8.80 -9.69 -2.49
CA CYS A 70 -7.55 -9.87 -3.23
C CYS A 70 -7.38 -8.80 -4.29
N ILE A 71 -6.71 -7.69 -3.95
CA ILE A 71 -6.12 -6.80 -4.95
C ILE A 71 -5.06 -7.60 -5.71
N VAL A 72 -5.39 -8.01 -6.93
CA VAL A 72 -4.45 -8.74 -7.79
C VAL A 72 -3.50 -7.72 -8.43
N GLN A 73 -2.29 -7.65 -7.90
CA GLN A 73 -1.24 -6.85 -8.55
C GLN A 73 -0.90 -7.43 -9.93
N ASP A 74 -0.80 -6.56 -10.93
CA ASP A 74 -0.19 -6.92 -12.23
C ASP A 74 1.28 -7.31 -12.04
N LYS A 75 1.89 -7.97 -13.03
CA LYS A 75 3.32 -8.32 -13.04
C LYS A 75 4.23 -7.12 -12.73
N ARG A 76 3.89 -5.91 -13.19
CA ARG A 76 4.68 -4.70 -12.93
C ARG A 76 4.63 -4.28 -11.46
N ALA A 77 3.42 -4.18 -10.90
CA ALA A 77 3.20 -3.90 -9.49
C ALA A 77 3.87 -4.94 -8.57
N ARG A 78 3.80 -6.24 -8.93
CA ARG A 78 4.51 -7.30 -8.20
C ARG A 78 6.02 -7.11 -8.21
N LYS A 79 6.60 -6.76 -9.36
CA LYS A 79 8.05 -6.52 -9.48
C LYS A 79 8.50 -5.36 -8.59
N ILE A 80 7.74 -4.27 -8.56
CA ILE A 80 7.99 -3.13 -7.67
C ILE A 80 7.93 -3.56 -6.21
N THR A 81 6.86 -4.25 -5.81
CA THR A 81 6.70 -4.74 -4.43
C THR A 81 7.87 -5.63 -4.01
N MET A 82 8.31 -6.53 -4.90
CA MET A 82 9.47 -7.40 -4.64
C MET A 82 10.77 -6.59 -4.49
N GLU A 83 10.98 -5.59 -5.34
CA GLU A 83 12.19 -4.77 -5.29
C GLU A 83 12.23 -3.91 -4.02
N ILE A 84 11.12 -3.29 -3.66
CA ILE A 84 10.97 -2.55 -2.41
C ILE A 84 11.24 -3.46 -1.20
N ARG A 85 10.64 -4.65 -1.15
CA ARG A 85 10.88 -5.63 -0.07
C ARG A 85 12.34 -6.05 0.01
N ARG A 86 13.01 -6.21 -1.12
CA ARG A 86 14.45 -6.56 -1.18
C ARG A 86 15.33 -5.46 -0.59
N LEU A 87 14.95 -4.20 -0.78
CA LEU A 87 15.72 -3.03 -0.37
C LEU A 87 15.42 -2.58 1.07
N ILE A 88 14.19 -2.77 1.54
CA ILE A 88 13.81 -2.58 2.96
C ILE A 88 14.27 -3.82 3.74
N ASN A 89 15.55 -3.86 4.08
CA ASN A 89 16.12 -4.92 4.89
C ASN A 89 16.13 -4.52 6.38
N GLY A 90 14.97 -4.63 7.03
CA GLY A 90 14.75 -4.21 8.42
C GLY A 90 13.97 -5.22 9.25
N LYS A 91 13.94 -5.00 10.58
CA LYS A 91 13.29 -5.88 11.58
C LYS A 91 11.84 -6.24 11.25
N PHE A 92 11.11 -5.33 10.60
CA PHE A 92 9.68 -5.47 10.28
C PHE A 92 9.40 -5.56 8.78
N SER A 93 10.42 -5.84 7.96
CA SER A 93 10.33 -5.86 6.49
C SER A 93 9.26 -6.83 5.94
N ASP A 94 9.04 -7.94 6.64
CA ASP A 94 8.03 -8.94 6.35
C ASP A 94 6.60 -8.45 6.64
N ARG A 95 6.44 -7.51 7.59
CA ARG A 95 5.14 -6.94 8.01
C ARG A 95 4.63 -5.82 7.12
N PHE A 96 5.43 -5.30 6.20
CA PHE A 96 4.92 -4.33 5.25
C PHE A 96 3.98 -4.99 4.24
N SER A 97 2.80 -4.42 4.08
CA SER A 97 1.82 -4.77 3.05
C SER A 97 1.75 -3.63 2.04
N PHE A 98 2.08 -3.91 0.78
CA PHE A 98 2.20 -2.89 -0.26
C PHE A 98 1.03 -2.96 -1.23
N PHE A 99 0.36 -1.83 -1.42
CA PHE A 99 -0.73 -1.64 -2.35
C PHE A 99 -0.28 -0.67 -3.44
N VAL A 100 0.19 -1.20 -4.57
CA VAL A 100 0.57 -0.39 -5.74
C VAL A 100 -0.65 -0.24 -6.62
N LEU A 101 -1.25 0.95 -6.64
CA LEU A 101 -2.56 1.22 -7.24
C LEU A 101 -2.56 2.50 -8.07
N THR A 102 -3.42 2.59 -9.09
CA THR A 102 -3.72 3.87 -9.75
C THR A 102 -4.81 4.63 -9.00
N GLU A 103 -4.99 5.92 -9.29
CA GLU A 103 -6.10 6.71 -8.74
C GLU A 103 -7.46 6.05 -9.02
N ASP A 104 -7.64 5.49 -10.22
CA ASP A 104 -8.87 4.79 -10.60
C ASP A 104 -9.05 3.49 -9.81
N ASP A 105 -7.97 2.73 -9.56
CA ASP A 105 -8.04 1.53 -8.72
C ASP A 105 -8.41 1.88 -7.28
N VAL A 106 -7.85 2.97 -6.72
CA VAL A 106 -8.22 3.43 -5.38
C VAL A 106 -9.70 3.82 -5.35
N LYS A 107 -10.22 4.48 -6.40
CA LYS A 107 -11.65 4.77 -6.54
C LYS A 107 -12.50 3.50 -6.63
N LEU A 108 -12.03 2.44 -7.28
CA LEU A 108 -12.72 1.14 -7.28
C LEU A 108 -12.72 0.47 -5.91
N CYS A 109 -11.76 0.80 -5.05
CA CYS A 109 -11.77 0.42 -3.63
C CYS A 109 -12.69 1.30 -2.78
N LEU A 110 -13.25 2.40 -3.32
CA LEU A 110 -14.27 3.21 -2.64
C LEU A 110 -15.65 2.57 -2.79
N GLY A 111 -16.12 1.90 -1.75
CA GLY A 111 -17.46 1.31 -1.75
C GLY A 111 -17.67 0.22 -0.69
N ASN A 112 -18.95 -0.09 -0.42
CA ASN A 112 -19.37 -1.15 0.49
C ASN A 112 -18.82 -2.50 0.01
N ASN A 113 -17.64 -2.88 0.52
CA ASN A 113 -17.20 -4.25 0.51
C ASN A 113 -18.29 -5.08 1.26
N PRO A 114 -19.01 -6.01 0.60
CA PRO A 114 -20.06 -6.81 1.24
C PRO A 114 -19.58 -7.64 2.44
N TYR A 115 -18.27 -7.73 2.63
CA TYR A 115 -17.58 -8.59 3.58
C TYR A 115 -17.10 -7.82 4.82
N GLY A 116 -17.56 -6.58 5.00
CA GLY A 116 -17.51 -5.89 6.30
C GLY A 116 -16.19 -5.21 6.65
N ARG A 117 -15.25 -5.07 5.71
CA ARG A 117 -13.99 -4.33 5.92
C ARG A 117 -14.15 -2.80 5.87
N GLY A 118 -15.34 -2.30 5.58
CA GLY A 118 -15.57 -0.86 5.41
C GLY A 118 -15.06 -0.35 4.06
N ASP A 119 -14.87 0.97 3.99
CA ASP A 119 -14.45 1.67 2.78
C ASP A 119 -12.91 1.68 2.68
N PHE A 120 -12.36 0.62 2.09
CA PHE A 120 -10.91 0.38 2.05
C PHE A 120 -10.15 1.46 1.27
N GLY A 121 -10.73 1.97 0.18
CA GLY A 121 -10.17 3.09 -0.57
C GLY A 121 -10.15 4.38 0.27
N LYS A 122 -11.16 4.59 1.12
CA LYS A 122 -11.20 5.72 2.03
C LYS A 122 -10.10 5.62 3.08
N ASP A 123 -9.91 4.46 3.70
CA ASP A 123 -8.83 4.24 4.67
C ASP A 123 -7.45 4.52 4.05
N MET A 124 -7.22 4.09 2.81
CA MET A 124 -5.99 4.40 2.07
C MET A 124 -5.75 5.91 1.94
N LYS A 125 -6.77 6.67 1.50
CA LYS A 125 -6.65 8.12 1.26
C LYS A 125 -6.67 8.96 2.54
N GLU A 126 -7.31 8.49 3.61
CA GLU A 126 -7.26 9.10 4.94
C GLU A 126 -5.98 8.75 5.72
N GLY A 127 -5.20 7.79 5.21
CA GLY A 127 -3.88 7.44 5.73
C GLY A 127 -2.92 8.64 5.76
N ARG A 128 -1.90 8.56 6.63
CA ARG A 128 -0.88 9.60 6.75
C ARG A 128 -0.05 9.66 5.47
N LEU A 129 -0.01 10.85 4.89
CA LEU A 129 0.82 11.18 3.74
C LEU A 129 2.30 11.10 4.10
N LEU A 130 3.06 10.32 3.33
CA LEU A 130 4.51 10.20 3.44
C LEU A 130 5.22 10.92 2.29
N TYR A 131 4.61 10.90 1.10
CA TYR A 131 5.15 11.52 -0.09
C TYR A 131 4.03 11.89 -1.07
N GLN A 132 4.21 12.99 -1.80
CA GLN A 132 3.38 13.38 -2.93
C GLN A 132 4.25 14.00 -4.03
N SER A 133 4.09 13.58 -5.27
CA SER A 133 4.71 14.23 -6.42
C SER A 133 4.10 15.61 -6.64
N ARG A 134 4.93 16.60 -6.96
CA ARG A 134 4.46 17.94 -7.36
C ARG A 134 4.05 17.97 -8.82
#